data_AF-A0A3C1THH3-F1
#
_entry.id   AF-A0A3C1THH3-F1
#
_cell.length_a   1.000
_cell.length_b   1.000
_cell.length_c   1.000
_cell.angle_alpha   90.00
_cell.angle_beta   90.00
_cell.angle_gamma   90.00
#
_symmetry.space_group_name_H-M   'P 1'
#
loop_
_entity.id
_entity.type
_entity.pdbx_description
1 polymer ?
#
loop_
_entity_poly.entity_id
_entity_poly.type
_entity_poly.pdbx_seq_one_letter_code
_entity_poly.pdbx_strand_id
1 'polypeptide(L)'
;TGLRWLRKSSSTHPLFLKHIVLEYLTTTNQSGEQYSTASKYQGADNYFNHGQYLEGWSYNGFTLGTPFIAPRATIQPNNSVLTPGYFFPNNRLRVGYIGTEWQYKQQITVRSRFSYSQNLGAYGWVNPRTFYQFSGLVSAQIRLNRWSKTSIKGSLAYDQGELFVPNFGGYFGICKSW
;
A
#
# COMPACT_ATOMS: atom_id res chain seq x y z
N THR A 1 4.52 11.18 -5.33
CA THR A 1 5.24 11.34 -6.62
C THR A 1 5.79 10.01 -7.06
N GLY A 2 5.96 9.77 -8.36
CA GLY A 2 6.53 8.51 -8.84
C GLY A 2 7.24 8.64 -10.18
N LEU A 3 8.12 7.68 -10.45
CA LEU A 3 8.84 7.49 -11.70
C LEU A 3 8.50 6.12 -12.25
N ARG A 4 8.28 6.06 -13.57
CA ARG A 4 7.92 4.84 -14.28
C ARG A 4 8.81 4.67 -15.49
N TRP A 5 9.32 3.46 -15.69
CA TRP A 5 9.97 3.04 -16.92
C TRP A 5 9.29 1.82 -17.51
N LEU A 6 8.95 1.89 -18.79
CA LEU A 6 8.29 0.82 -19.55
C LEU A 6 9.08 0.52 -20.83
N ARG A 7 9.43 -0.75 -21.00
CA ARG A 7 9.98 -1.25 -22.27
C ARG A 7 8.85 -1.48 -23.27
N LYS A 8 8.91 -0.79 -24.42
CA LYS A 8 7.92 -0.91 -25.52
C LYS A 8 8.21 -2.06 -26.49
N SER A 9 9.48 -2.45 -26.65
CA SER A 9 9.90 -3.51 -27.58
C SER A 9 10.11 -4.85 -26.86
N SER A 10 9.90 -5.96 -27.57
CA SER A 10 10.25 -7.30 -27.09
C SER A 10 11.76 -7.48 -26.99
N SER A 11 12.23 -8.15 -25.94
CA SER A 11 13.63 -8.54 -25.83
C SER A 11 13.90 -9.85 -26.58
N THR A 12 15.10 -9.98 -27.14
CA THR A 12 15.64 -11.25 -27.63
C THR A 12 16.03 -12.20 -26.48
N HIS A 13 16.28 -11.65 -25.28
CA HIS A 13 16.56 -12.46 -24.10
C HIS A 13 15.30 -13.14 -23.57
N PRO A 14 15.38 -14.40 -23.13
CA PRO A 14 14.23 -15.15 -22.66
C PRO A 14 13.61 -14.54 -21.40
N LEU A 15 14.40 -13.95 -20.50
CA LEU A 15 13.94 -13.20 -19.34
C LEU A 15 14.27 -11.72 -19.53
N PHE A 16 13.29 -10.83 -19.37
CA PHE A 16 13.53 -9.40 -19.40
C PHE A 16 12.61 -8.61 -18.48
N LEU A 17 13.14 -7.52 -17.93
CA LEU A 17 12.36 -6.50 -17.22
C LEU A 17 11.56 -5.71 -18.25
N LYS A 18 10.24 -5.74 -18.11
CA LYS A 18 9.31 -5.02 -18.97
C LYS A 18 8.89 -3.68 -18.36
N HIS A 19 8.72 -3.63 -17.04
CA HIS A 19 8.17 -2.47 -16.37
C HIS A 19 8.77 -2.33 -14.97
N ILE A 20 9.14 -1.11 -14.58
CA ILE A 20 9.48 -0.76 -13.21
C ILE A 20 8.82 0.56 -12.83
N VAL A 21 8.34 0.64 -11.59
CA VAL A 21 7.78 1.84 -10.97
C VAL A 21 8.44 2.04 -9.63
N LEU A 22 8.82 3.29 -9.35
CA LEU A 22 9.26 3.76 -8.05
C LEU A 22 8.31 4.88 -7.62
N GLU A 23 7.71 4.74 -6.45
CA GLU A 23 6.77 5.72 -5.92
C GLU A 23 7.16 6.13 -4.50
N TYR A 24 6.92 7.39 -4.19
CA TYR A 24 7.04 7.94 -2.86
C TYR A 24 5.74 8.65 -2.49
N LEU A 25 5.15 8.25 -1.38
CA LEU A 25 3.97 8.87 -0.78
C LEU A 25 4.37 9.53 0.54
N THR A 26 3.89 10.75 0.77
CA THR A 26 3.95 11.38 2.08
C THR A 26 2.64 12.09 2.37
N THR A 27 2.17 11.96 3.61
CA THR A 27 1.03 12.73 4.15
C THR A 27 1.47 13.66 5.27
N THR A 28 2.77 13.90 5.42
CA THR A 28 3.31 14.69 6.54
C THR A 28 3.24 16.21 6.33
N ASN A 29 2.78 16.70 5.18
CA ASN A 29 2.72 18.13 4.86
C ASN A 29 1.50 18.82 5.51
N GLN A 30 1.37 18.66 6.82
CA GLN A 30 0.26 19.15 7.62
C GLN A 30 0.64 20.42 8.38
N SER A 31 -0.34 21.26 8.69
CA SER A 31 -0.28 22.62 9.23
C SER A 31 0.24 22.73 10.67
N GLY A 32 1.03 21.77 11.13
CA GLY A 32 1.55 21.67 12.49
C GLY A 32 0.65 20.87 13.44
N GLU A 33 1.18 20.58 14.62
CA GLU A 33 0.52 19.72 15.62
C GLU A 33 -0.56 20.44 16.42
N GLN A 34 -0.38 21.73 16.70
CA GLN A 34 -1.26 22.49 17.58
C GLN A 34 -2.44 23.07 16.82
N TYR A 35 -3.65 22.80 17.32
CA TYR A 35 -4.84 23.47 16.83
C TYR A 35 -4.94 24.89 17.41
N SER A 36 -5.07 25.91 16.56
CA SER A 36 -5.26 27.30 16.96
C SER A 36 -6.15 28.05 15.97
N THR A 37 -7.26 28.60 16.47
CA THR A 37 -8.17 29.44 15.69
C THR A 37 -7.57 30.79 15.30
N ALA A 38 -6.50 31.21 15.97
CA ALA A 38 -5.76 32.44 15.68
C ALA A 38 -4.66 32.24 14.62
N SER A 39 -4.30 30.99 14.30
CA SER A 39 -3.30 30.69 13.27
C SER A 39 -3.93 30.76 11.87
N LYS A 40 -3.16 31.27 10.90
CA LYS A 40 -3.55 31.25 9.47
C LYS A 40 -3.86 29.83 8.99
N TYR A 41 -3.10 28.85 9.48
CA TYR A 41 -3.35 27.43 9.25
C TYR A 41 -3.61 26.80 10.61
N GLN A 42 -4.86 26.42 10.83
CA GLN A 42 -5.36 26.10 12.17
C GLN A 42 -4.65 24.91 12.82
N GLY A 43 -3.98 24.04 12.06
CA GLY A 43 -3.17 22.95 12.62
C GLY A 43 -3.96 21.71 13.01
N ALA A 44 -3.26 20.70 13.52
CA ALA A 44 -3.78 19.37 13.84
C ALA A 44 -4.52 18.69 12.67
N ASP A 45 -4.04 18.91 11.44
CA ASP A 45 -4.69 18.39 10.25
C ASP A 45 -4.82 16.85 10.29
N ASN A 46 -5.94 16.37 9.79
CA ASN A 46 -6.26 14.96 9.77
C ASN A 46 -6.95 14.60 8.45
N TYR A 47 -6.15 14.31 7.42
CA TYR A 47 -6.58 14.22 6.02
C TYR A 47 -7.67 13.18 5.74
N PHE A 48 -7.62 12.03 6.41
CA PHE A 48 -8.58 10.93 6.18
C PHE A 48 -9.69 10.82 7.24
N ASN A 49 -9.60 11.50 8.38
CA ASN A 49 -10.70 11.50 9.37
C ASN A 49 -11.53 12.79 9.25
N HIS A 50 -12.77 12.75 9.72
CA HIS A 50 -13.66 13.91 9.74
C HIS A 50 -14.49 13.94 11.02
N GLY A 51 -14.87 15.13 11.50
CA GLY A 51 -15.67 15.28 12.72
C GLY A 51 -17.16 14.95 12.58
N GLN A 52 -17.65 14.71 11.36
CA GLN A 52 -19.06 14.41 11.05
C GLN A 52 -19.20 13.02 10.44
N TYR A 53 -18.30 12.67 9.52
CA TYR A 53 -18.16 11.32 8.99
C TYR A 53 -17.23 10.52 9.89
N LEU A 54 -17.82 9.75 10.81
CA LEU A 54 -17.08 8.97 11.82
C LEU A 54 -16.14 7.94 11.19
N GLU A 55 -16.50 7.40 10.02
CA GLU A 55 -15.66 6.47 9.27
C GLU A 55 -14.66 7.17 8.32
N GLY A 56 -14.59 8.50 8.36
CA GLY A 56 -13.68 9.28 7.54
C GLY A 56 -13.86 9.07 6.04
N TRP A 57 -12.77 9.15 5.28
CA TRP A 57 -12.74 8.93 3.83
C TRP A 57 -12.70 7.43 3.49
N SER A 58 -13.81 6.74 3.77
CA SER A 58 -13.96 5.30 3.59
C SER A 58 -15.27 4.90 2.90
N TYR A 59 -15.34 3.65 2.47
CA TYR A 59 -16.56 3.00 2.00
C TYR A 59 -16.57 1.53 2.44
N ASN A 60 -17.66 1.09 3.07
CA ASN A 60 -17.82 -0.27 3.61
C ASN A 60 -16.64 -0.73 4.50
N GLY A 61 -16.10 0.17 5.32
CA GLY A 61 -14.97 -0.14 6.20
C GLY A 61 -13.59 -0.11 5.53
N PHE A 62 -13.51 0.20 4.23
CA PHE A 62 -12.25 0.26 3.48
C PHE A 62 -11.88 1.69 3.10
N THR A 63 -10.59 2.00 3.13
CA THR A 63 -10.06 3.30 2.72
C THR A 63 -10.38 3.60 1.26
N LEU A 64 -10.83 4.82 0.98
CA LEU A 64 -10.89 5.35 -0.38
C LEU A 64 -9.58 6.06 -0.74
N GLY A 65 -9.08 5.87 -1.95
CA GLY A 65 -7.86 6.53 -2.43
C GLY A 65 -6.61 5.67 -2.24
N THR A 66 -5.82 5.91 -1.18
CA THR A 66 -4.54 5.21 -0.98
C THR A 66 -4.67 4.02 -0.02
N PRO A 67 -4.12 2.83 -0.36
CA PRO A 67 -4.17 1.67 0.51
C PRO A 67 -3.20 1.76 1.71
N PHE A 68 -2.30 2.74 1.73
CA PHE A 68 -1.31 2.91 2.81
C PHE A 68 -1.89 3.60 4.06
N ILE A 69 -3.05 4.24 3.93
CA ILE A 69 -3.82 4.73 5.07
C ILE A 69 -4.79 3.61 5.44
N ALA A 70 -4.48 2.90 6.52
CA ALA A 70 -5.21 1.70 6.90
C ALA A 70 -6.29 2.02 7.96
N PRO A 71 -7.51 1.47 7.83
CA PRO A 71 -8.52 1.57 8.88
C PRO A 71 -8.02 0.92 10.17
N ARG A 72 -8.52 1.39 11.31
CA ARG A 72 -8.16 0.84 12.63
C ARG A 72 -8.32 -0.67 12.72
N ALA A 73 -9.38 -1.20 12.11
CA ALA A 73 -9.70 -2.62 12.14
C ALA A 73 -8.65 -3.54 11.50
N THR A 74 -7.76 -3.02 10.65
CA THR A 74 -6.71 -3.82 9.99
C THR A 74 -5.36 -3.76 10.69
N ILE A 75 -5.22 -2.89 11.69
CA ILE A 75 -3.97 -2.64 12.42
C ILE A 75 -3.92 -3.51 13.69
N GLN A 76 -2.72 -3.84 14.18
CA GLN A 76 -2.57 -4.64 15.40
C GLN A 76 -3.31 -4.02 16.59
N PRO A 77 -4.14 -4.79 17.34
CA PRO A 77 -4.92 -4.26 18.47
C PRO A 77 -4.08 -3.69 19.61
N ASN A 78 -2.86 -4.20 19.80
CA ASN A 78 -1.93 -3.79 20.86
C ASN A 78 -1.17 -2.49 20.52
N ASN A 79 -1.35 -1.91 19.33
CA ASN A 79 -0.84 -0.58 19.01
C ASN A 79 -1.73 0.50 19.63
N SER A 80 -1.70 0.55 20.96
CA SER A 80 -2.36 1.54 21.82
C SER A 80 -1.86 2.98 21.63
N VAL A 81 -0.85 3.20 20.78
CA VAL A 81 -0.23 4.51 20.48
C VAL A 81 -0.89 5.22 19.28
N LEU A 82 -1.94 4.62 18.74
CA LEU A 82 -2.71 5.16 17.64
C LEU A 82 -3.91 5.92 18.19
N THR A 83 -4.08 7.20 17.80
CA THR A 83 -5.05 8.12 18.39
C THR A 83 -6.44 7.45 18.54
N PRO A 84 -6.92 7.18 19.77
CA PRO A 84 -8.19 6.56 20.07
C PRO A 84 -9.34 7.33 19.42
N GLY A 85 -10.37 6.59 19.01
CA GLY A 85 -11.58 7.17 18.42
C GLY A 85 -11.46 7.52 16.92
N TYR A 86 -10.26 7.60 16.35
CA TYR A 86 -10.13 7.76 14.90
C TYR A 86 -10.31 6.45 14.15
N PHE A 87 -11.08 6.51 13.06
CA PHE A 87 -11.24 5.41 12.12
C PHE A 87 -9.93 5.15 11.37
N PHE A 88 -9.19 6.20 11.01
CA PHE A 88 -7.85 6.13 10.46
C PHE A 88 -6.82 6.60 11.49
N PRO A 89 -6.31 5.71 12.34
CA PRO A 89 -5.39 6.10 13.40
C PRO A 89 -4.02 6.58 12.90
N ASN A 90 -3.61 6.12 11.72
CA ASN A 90 -2.36 6.53 11.08
C ASN A 90 -2.70 7.42 9.90
N ASN A 91 -2.43 8.71 10.04
CA ASN A 91 -2.77 9.74 9.06
C ASN A 91 -1.53 10.43 8.48
N ARG A 92 -0.39 10.31 9.17
CA ARG A 92 0.90 10.88 8.83
C ARG A 92 1.85 9.74 8.54
N LEU A 93 2.25 9.57 7.29
CA LEU A 93 3.15 8.49 6.87
C LEU A 93 4.06 8.93 5.74
N ARG A 94 5.13 8.17 5.57
CA ARG A 94 6.05 8.21 4.43
C ARG A 94 6.21 6.81 3.91
N VAL A 95 6.04 6.60 2.61
CA VAL A 95 6.13 5.27 1.99
C VAL A 95 7.03 5.33 0.77
N GLY A 96 7.99 4.42 0.71
CA GLY A 96 8.66 4.05 -0.52
C GLY A 96 8.01 2.79 -1.10
N TYR A 97 7.75 2.79 -2.40
CA TYR A 97 7.17 1.66 -3.11
C TYR A 97 7.95 1.37 -4.39
N ILE A 98 8.15 0.08 -4.66
CA ILE A 98 8.73 -0.42 -5.91
C ILE A 98 7.86 -1.54 -6.48
N GLY A 99 7.52 -1.41 -7.76
CA GLY A 99 6.82 -2.44 -8.52
C GLY A 99 7.63 -2.84 -9.74
N THR A 100 7.75 -4.14 -10.02
CA THR A 100 8.40 -4.64 -11.24
C THR A 100 7.50 -5.63 -11.98
N GLU A 101 7.61 -5.65 -13.31
CA GLU A 101 7.06 -6.71 -14.17
C GLU A 101 8.15 -7.29 -15.05
N TRP A 102 8.30 -8.60 -14.98
CA TRP A 102 9.22 -9.39 -15.78
C TRP A 102 8.43 -10.30 -16.72
N GLN A 103 9.00 -10.53 -17.90
CA GLN A 103 8.47 -11.46 -18.87
C GLN A 103 9.48 -12.56 -19.12
N TYR A 104 9.05 -13.82 -19.06
CA TYR A 104 9.83 -14.98 -19.43
C TYR A 104 9.21 -15.72 -20.62
N LYS A 105 9.97 -15.84 -21.71
CA LYS A 105 9.61 -16.47 -22.99
C LYS A 105 8.23 -16.05 -23.53
N GLN A 106 7.78 -14.83 -23.17
CA GLN A 106 6.45 -14.28 -23.48
C GLN A 106 5.26 -15.11 -22.97
N GLN A 107 5.51 -16.15 -22.15
CA GLN A 107 4.52 -17.07 -21.61
C GLN A 107 4.26 -16.85 -20.13
N ILE A 108 5.30 -16.44 -19.39
CA ILE A 108 5.22 -16.21 -17.96
C ILE A 108 5.42 -14.72 -17.68
N THR A 109 4.47 -14.12 -16.98
CA THR A 109 4.59 -12.79 -16.43
C THR A 109 4.79 -12.88 -14.92
N VAL A 110 5.88 -12.34 -14.41
CA VAL A 110 6.15 -12.24 -12.97
C VAL A 110 6.03 -10.79 -12.55
N ARG A 111 5.29 -10.49 -11.49
CA ARG A 111 5.16 -9.15 -10.92
C ARG A 111 5.56 -9.18 -9.46
N SER A 112 6.43 -8.27 -9.06
CA SER A 112 6.78 -8.03 -7.67
C SER A 112 6.33 -6.64 -7.25
N ARG A 113 5.87 -6.49 -6.01
CA ARG A 113 5.50 -5.22 -5.40
C ARG A 113 6.03 -5.21 -3.98
N PHE A 114 6.75 -4.17 -3.60
CA PHE A 114 7.29 -4.02 -2.26
C PHE A 114 7.06 -2.59 -1.79
N SER A 115 6.70 -2.44 -0.53
CA SER A 115 6.60 -1.15 0.13
C SER A 115 7.24 -1.18 1.49
N TYR A 116 7.85 -0.06 1.85
CA TYR A 116 8.32 0.21 3.19
C TYR A 116 7.71 1.54 3.66
N SER A 117 7.08 1.51 4.82
CA SER A 117 6.37 2.66 5.38
C SER A 117 6.89 3.04 6.76
N GLN A 118 7.00 4.33 6.98
CA GLN A 118 7.19 4.97 8.28
C GLN A 118 5.86 5.61 8.66
N ASN A 119 5.26 5.17 9.75
CA ASN A 119 3.91 5.52 10.16
C ASN A 119 3.97 6.33 11.44
N LEU A 120 3.71 7.63 11.34
CA LEU A 120 3.89 8.62 12.40
C LEU A 120 2.60 8.89 13.18
N GLY A 121 1.52 8.15 12.92
CA GLY A 121 0.24 8.30 13.62
C GLY A 121 -0.56 9.51 13.15
N ALA A 122 -1.23 10.19 14.08
CA ALA A 122 -1.94 11.45 13.86
C ALA A 122 -1.62 12.43 15.00
N TYR A 123 -1.86 13.72 14.78
CA TYR A 123 -1.71 14.72 15.84
C TYR A 123 -2.75 14.53 16.97
N GLY A 124 -2.50 15.16 18.12
CA GLY A 124 -3.39 15.09 19.29
C GLY A 124 -3.22 13.83 20.15
N TRP A 125 -2.14 13.08 19.97
CA TRP A 125 -1.84 11.89 20.78
C TRP A 125 -0.65 12.09 21.71
N VAL A 126 -0.78 11.61 22.94
CA VAL A 126 0.26 11.69 23.98
C VAL A 126 1.26 10.55 23.74
N ASN A 127 2.53 10.90 23.47
CA ASN A 127 3.65 10.01 23.12
C ASN A 127 3.62 9.46 21.68
N PRO A 128 3.90 10.30 20.66
CA PRO A 128 4.01 9.84 19.28
C PRO A 128 5.17 8.84 19.12
N ARG A 129 4.88 7.67 18.57
CA ARG A 129 5.86 6.66 18.17
C ARG A 129 5.75 6.40 16.67
N THR A 130 6.89 6.32 16.00
CA THR A 130 6.95 5.92 14.58
C THR A 130 6.96 4.40 14.49
N PHE A 131 6.04 3.84 13.69
CA PHE A 131 5.98 2.42 13.38
C PHE A 131 6.54 2.15 11.98
N TYR A 132 7.34 1.10 11.87
CA TYR A 132 7.90 0.68 10.59
C TYR A 132 7.18 -0.57 10.08
N GLN A 133 6.84 -0.57 8.79
CA GLN A 133 6.13 -1.69 8.17
C GLN A 133 6.66 -1.96 6.77
N PHE A 134 7.01 -3.22 6.53
CA PHE A 134 7.31 -3.78 5.23
C PHE A 134 6.14 -4.64 4.74
N SER A 135 5.81 -4.52 3.47
CA SER A 135 4.81 -5.34 2.78
C SER A 135 5.34 -5.74 1.41
N GLY A 136 5.24 -7.02 1.08
CA GLY A 136 5.74 -7.59 -0.17
C GLY A 136 4.73 -8.52 -0.82
N LEU A 137 4.69 -8.50 -2.15
CA LEU A 137 3.86 -9.38 -2.97
C LEU A 137 4.65 -9.80 -4.21
N VAL A 138 4.75 -11.11 -4.44
CA VAL A 138 5.25 -11.67 -5.70
C VAL A 138 4.15 -12.50 -6.33
N SER A 139 3.90 -12.29 -7.61
CA SER A 139 2.86 -12.99 -8.37
C SER A 139 3.39 -13.46 -9.71
N ALA A 140 2.92 -14.61 -10.16
CA ALA A 140 3.23 -15.16 -11.47
C ALA A 140 1.94 -15.52 -12.21
N GLN A 141 1.92 -15.26 -13.51
CA GLN A 141 0.88 -15.68 -14.42
C GLN A 141 1.50 -16.45 -15.57
N ILE A 142 1.02 -17.66 -15.82
CA ILE A 142 1.49 -18.56 -16.88
C ILE A 142 0.36 -18.73 -17.88
N ARG A 143 0.62 -18.41 -19.16
CA ARG A 143 -0.29 -18.69 -20.27
C ARG A 143 -0.14 -20.14 -20.69
N LEU A 144 -1.26 -20.88 -20.78
CA LEU A 144 -1.25 -22.27 -21.21
C LEU A 144 -1.42 -22.35 -22.73
N ASN A 145 -0.40 -22.80 -23.45
CA ASN A 145 -0.44 -22.87 -24.91
C ASN A 145 -1.45 -23.91 -25.45
N ARG A 146 -1.72 -24.97 -24.68
CA ARG A 146 -2.61 -26.08 -25.09
C ARG A 146 -4.10 -25.79 -24.87
N TRP A 147 -4.45 -24.88 -23.98
CA TRP A 147 -5.84 -24.54 -23.68
C TRP A 147 -6.07 -23.10 -24.10
N SER A 148 -6.75 -22.94 -25.25
CA SER A 148 -7.00 -21.62 -25.85
C SER A 148 -7.43 -20.61 -24.80
N LYS A 149 -6.66 -19.52 -24.72
CA LYS A 149 -6.94 -18.35 -23.86
C LYS A 149 -7.04 -18.64 -22.36
N THR A 150 -6.37 -19.68 -21.85
CA THR A 150 -6.35 -19.99 -20.41
C THR A 150 -5.01 -19.62 -19.76
N SER A 151 -5.06 -19.09 -18.54
CA SER A 151 -3.88 -18.75 -17.73
C SER A 151 -4.03 -19.25 -16.30
N ILE A 152 -2.93 -19.69 -15.73
CA ILE A 152 -2.80 -19.97 -14.28
C ILE A 152 -2.17 -18.75 -13.63
N LYS A 153 -2.63 -18.39 -12.43
CA LYS A 153 -2.10 -17.30 -11.62
C LYS A 153 -1.80 -17.81 -10.21
N GLY A 154 -0.69 -17.34 -9.66
CA GLY A 154 -0.35 -17.57 -8.26
C GLY A 154 0.29 -16.33 -7.66
N SER A 155 0.14 -16.12 -6.35
CA SER A 155 0.84 -15.07 -5.63
C SER A 155 1.16 -15.46 -4.19
N LEU A 156 2.25 -14.91 -3.69
CA LEU A 156 2.67 -14.98 -2.30
C LEU A 156 2.80 -13.55 -1.78
N ALA A 157 2.25 -13.30 -0.60
CA ALA A 157 2.28 -12.03 0.10
C ALA A 157 2.94 -12.20 1.48
N TYR A 158 3.64 -11.18 1.93
CA TYR A 158 4.31 -11.16 3.22
C TYR A 158 4.26 -9.76 3.82
N ASP A 159 3.83 -9.67 5.07
CA ASP A 159 3.79 -8.45 5.87
C ASP A 159 4.63 -8.63 7.12
N GLN A 160 5.54 -7.70 7.39
CA GLN A 160 6.40 -7.71 8.56
C GLN A 160 6.64 -6.31 9.08
N GLY A 161 6.48 -6.13 10.38
CA GLY A 161 6.71 -4.85 11.02
C GLY A 161 5.85 -4.71 12.25
N GLU A 162 5.65 -3.47 12.63
CA GLU A 162 5.01 -3.13 13.88
C GLU A 162 3.56 -2.66 13.68
N LEU A 163 3.16 -2.27 12.45
CA LEU A 163 1.83 -1.72 12.20
C LEU A 163 0.78 -2.83 12.02
N PHE A 164 1.04 -3.80 11.15
CA PHE A 164 0.15 -4.92 10.87
C PHE A 164 0.64 -6.19 11.54
N VAL A 165 -0.25 -7.11 11.87
CA VAL A 165 0.14 -8.43 12.39
C VAL A 165 1.03 -9.09 11.33
N PRO A 166 2.24 -9.59 11.69
CA PRO A 166 3.07 -10.32 10.76
C PRO A 166 2.27 -11.46 10.12
N ASN A 167 2.24 -11.50 8.79
CA ASN A 167 1.39 -12.41 8.06
C ASN A 167 2.07 -12.89 6.77
N PHE A 168 1.73 -14.11 6.37
CA PHE A 168 2.14 -14.70 5.10
C PHE A 168 0.92 -15.32 4.43
N GLY A 169 0.68 -14.94 3.18
CA GLY A 169 -0.52 -15.34 2.44
C GLY A 169 -0.20 -15.88 1.06
N GLY A 170 -1.06 -16.76 0.57
CA GLY A 170 -0.98 -17.33 -0.77
C GLY A 170 -2.30 -17.20 -1.51
N TYR A 171 -2.23 -17.09 -2.84
CA TYR A 171 -3.40 -17.18 -3.71
C TYR A 171 -3.04 -17.99 -4.96
N PHE A 172 -4.01 -18.76 -5.44
CA PHE A 172 -3.93 -19.52 -6.68
C PHE A 172 -5.26 -19.40 -7.43
N GLY A 173 -5.21 -19.31 -8.76
CA GLY A 173 -6.40 -19.22 -9.58
C GLY A 173 -6.18 -19.56 -11.05
N ILE A 174 -7.28 -19.85 -11.73
CA ILE A 174 -7.32 -20.11 -13.18
C ILE A 174 -8.18 -19.03 -13.81
N CYS A 175 -7.72 -18.49 -14.94
CA CYS A 175 -8.39 -17.42 -15.68
C CYS A 175 -8.53 -17.85 -17.14
N LYS A 176 -9.76 -17.85 -17.65
CA LYS A 176 -10.06 -18.10 -19.06
C LYS A 176 -10.65 -16.82 -19.65
N SER A 177 -10.04 -16.28 -20.70
CA SER A 177 -10.63 -15.18 -21.47
C SER A 177 -11.41 -15.74 -22.65
N TRP A 178 -12.66 -15.32 -22.82
CA TRP A 178 -13.55 -15.75 -23.91
C TRP A 178 -13.25 -14.97 -25.18
#